data_AF-A0A2T2YLL3-F1
#
_entry.id   AF-A0A2T2YLL3-F1
#
_cell.length_a   1.000
_cell.length_b   1.000
_cell.length_c   1.000
_cell.angle_alpha   90.00
_cell.angle_beta   90.00
_cell.angle_gamma   90.00
#
_symmetry.space_group_name_H-M   'P 1'
#
loop_
_entity.id
_entity.type
_entity.pdbx_description
1 polymer ?
#
loop_
_entity_poly.entity_id
_entity_poly.type
_entity_poly.pdbx_seq_one_letter_code
_entity_poly.pdbx_strand_id
1 'polypeptide(L)'
;MKWDNIEELLERYYDAETTLEEEDYLRAYFNQTEVPATLKAAQELFKYMETQRNVKLTGYKHDEWLFAKIEEPKGRQFFLGRDSIKLLMQLAASVILVTGGFWLGTRNPFASSTNHEVAALRQDLQEFKKVLSPQASESSTAAARIQVVKEGVRKTSADKEVVQVLINAMNFDPNVNVRLAACESLFQYRHLPMVREAYIQSLQIQTDPNVQAMLIDILVALKEKQAVDQVKKLSQKQNLQPTIKLKAQQAIGILI
;
A
#
# COMPACT_ATOMS: atom_id res chain seq x y z
N MET A 1 -22.23 33.06 -23.10
CA MET A 1 -22.98 32.41 -24.18
C MET A 1 -24.04 31.52 -23.54
N LYS A 2 -25.27 31.50 -24.06
CA LYS A 2 -26.26 30.46 -23.72
C LYS A 2 -26.13 29.39 -24.80
N TRP A 3 -25.84 28.17 -24.40
CA TRP A 3 -25.80 27.05 -25.34
C TRP A 3 -27.23 26.56 -25.51
N ASP A 4 -27.78 26.71 -26.71
CA ASP A 4 -29.22 26.53 -26.98
C ASP A 4 -29.66 25.06 -26.93
N ASN A 5 -28.72 24.11 -27.00
CA ASN A 5 -29.00 22.68 -26.91
C ASN A 5 -28.09 21.97 -25.89
N ILE A 6 -28.65 21.66 -24.73
CA ILE A 6 -27.93 20.97 -23.65
C ILE A 6 -27.69 19.48 -23.97
N GLU A 7 -28.55 18.86 -24.79
CA GLU A 7 -28.47 17.43 -25.12
C GLU A 7 -27.31 17.16 -26.07
N GLU A 8 -27.13 18.01 -27.08
CA GLU A 8 -25.98 17.98 -28.01
C GLU A 8 -24.65 18.26 -27.28
N LEU A 9 -24.65 19.19 -26.33
CA LEU A 9 -23.46 19.47 -25.53
C LEU A 9 -23.08 18.28 -24.63
N LEU A 10 -24.07 17.57 -24.11
CA LEU A 10 -23.87 16.36 -23.32
C LEU A 10 -23.36 15.19 -24.18
N GLU A 11 -23.84 15.05 -25.41
CA GLU A 11 -23.33 14.05 -26.37
C GLU A 11 -21.86 14.29 -26.69
N ARG A 12 -21.49 15.54 -27.04
CA ARG A 12 -20.09 15.94 -27.24
C ARG A 12 -19.22 15.71 -26.00
N TYR A 13 -19.77 15.88 -24.81
CA TYR A 13 -19.07 15.58 -23.56
C TYR A 13 -18.75 14.09 -23.45
N TYR A 14 -19.71 13.22 -23.80
CA TYR A 14 -19.50 11.77 -23.82
C TYR A 14 -18.52 11.32 -24.91
N ASP A 15 -18.46 12.04 -26.04
CA ASP A 15 -17.49 11.81 -27.10
C ASP A 15 -16.10 12.46 -26.83
N ALA A 16 -15.96 13.14 -25.68
CA ALA A 16 -14.74 13.83 -25.26
C ALA A 16 -14.29 14.97 -26.21
N GLU A 17 -15.26 15.68 -26.80
CA GLU A 17 -15.04 16.81 -27.73
C GLU A 17 -15.39 18.19 -27.12
N THR A 18 -15.62 18.25 -25.81
CA THR A 18 -15.92 19.51 -25.09
C THR A 18 -14.67 20.28 -24.67
N THR A 19 -14.80 21.60 -24.59
CA THR A 19 -13.83 22.51 -24.01
C THR A 19 -14.07 22.71 -22.50
N LEU A 20 -13.07 23.23 -21.79
CA LEU A 20 -13.19 23.50 -20.34
C LEU A 20 -14.34 24.46 -19.99
N GLU A 21 -14.57 25.47 -20.83
CA GLU A 21 -15.67 26.44 -20.65
C GLU A 21 -17.05 25.78 -20.82
N GLU A 22 -17.18 24.85 -21.78
CA GLU A 22 -18.38 24.05 -22.02
C GLU A 22 -18.66 23.08 -20.86
N GLU A 23 -17.62 22.47 -20.30
CA GLU A 23 -17.74 21.59 -19.12
C GLU A 23 -18.09 22.35 -17.84
N ASP A 24 -17.57 23.56 -17.64
CA ASP A 24 -17.99 24.45 -16.55
C ASP A 24 -19.49 24.79 -16.66
N TYR A 25 -19.96 25.02 -17.89
CA TYR A 25 -21.38 25.27 -18.14
C TYR A 25 -22.25 24.04 -17.85
N LEU A 26 -21.87 22.84 -18.33
CA LEU A 26 -22.58 21.58 -18.04
C LEU A 26 -22.69 21.35 -16.53
N ARG A 27 -21.60 21.59 -15.78
CA ARG A 27 -21.58 21.50 -14.32
C ARG A 27 -22.56 22.48 -13.67
N ALA A 28 -22.53 23.74 -14.08
CA ALA A 28 -23.45 24.76 -13.55
C ALA A 28 -24.92 24.43 -13.88
N TYR A 29 -25.19 23.86 -15.05
CA TYR A 29 -26.53 23.44 -15.46
C TYR A 29 -27.05 22.27 -14.61
N PHE A 30 -26.27 21.20 -14.45
CA PHE A 30 -26.69 19.99 -13.70
C PHE A 30 -26.68 20.16 -12.18
N ASN A 31 -26.09 21.23 -11.66
CA ASN A 31 -26.17 21.57 -10.24
C ASN A 31 -27.47 22.29 -9.84
N GLN A 32 -28.36 22.58 -10.80
CA GLN A 32 -29.67 23.17 -10.53
C GLN A 32 -30.63 22.15 -9.90
N THR A 33 -31.68 22.65 -9.23
CA THR A 33 -32.64 21.82 -8.49
C THR A 33 -33.58 21.03 -9.40
N GLU A 34 -33.94 21.59 -10.56
CA GLU A 34 -34.87 20.99 -11.53
C GLU A 34 -34.22 20.86 -12.91
N VAL A 35 -34.25 19.65 -13.47
CA VAL A 35 -33.70 19.30 -14.80
C VAL A 35 -34.74 18.38 -15.48
N PRO A 36 -34.91 18.46 -16.83
CA PRO A 36 -35.85 17.60 -17.57
C PRO A 36 -35.70 16.10 -17.25
N ALA A 37 -36.80 15.34 -17.33
CA ALA A 37 -36.82 13.93 -16.94
C ALA A 37 -35.81 13.05 -17.70
N THR A 38 -35.53 13.38 -18.97
CA THR A 38 -34.53 12.71 -19.83
C THR A 38 -33.10 12.89 -19.33
N LEU A 39 -32.83 13.97 -18.62
CA LEU A 39 -31.50 14.43 -18.21
C LEU A 39 -31.18 14.15 -16.73
N LYS A 40 -32.09 13.49 -16.00
CA LYS A 40 -31.87 13.13 -14.59
C LYS A 40 -30.69 12.18 -14.39
N ALA A 41 -30.51 11.21 -15.29
CA ALA A 41 -29.37 10.29 -15.20
C ALA A 41 -28.03 11.03 -15.32
N ALA A 42 -27.94 12.00 -16.25
CA ALA A 42 -26.78 12.87 -16.37
C ALA A 42 -26.62 13.75 -15.11
N GLN A 43 -27.71 14.30 -14.58
CA GLN A 43 -27.69 15.10 -13.35
C GLN A 43 -27.09 14.34 -12.15
N GLU A 44 -27.44 13.07 -11.97
CA GLU A 44 -26.89 12.22 -10.92
C GLU A 44 -25.37 12.05 -11.07
N LEU A 45 -24.89 11.82 -12.29
CA LEU A 45 -23.47 11.71 -12.59
C LEU A 45 -22.71 13.01 -12.25
N PHE A 46 -23.18 14.16 -12.74
CA PHE A 46 -22.54 15.45 -12.49
C PHE A 46 -22.55 15.82 -11.00
N LYS A 47 -23.64 15.53 -10.28
CA LYS A 47 -23.72 15.72 -8.82
C LYS A 47 -22.77 14.80 -8.07
N TYR A 48 -22.64 13.55 -8.49
CA TYR A 48 -21.65 12.62 -7.94
C TYR A 48 -20.23 13.13 -8.15
N MET A 49 -19.89 13.57 -9.37
CA MET A 49 -18.57 14.13 -9.69
C MET A 49 -18.24 15.37 -8.86
N GLU A 50 -19.20 16.28 -8.64
CA GLU A 50 -19.01 17.47 -7.80
C GLU A 50 -18.86 17.10 -6.32
N THR A 51 -19.60 16.08 -5.85
CA THR A 51 -19.47 15.53 -4.50
C THR A 51 -18.07 14.93 -4.28
N GLN A 52 -17.54 14.22 -5.29
CA GLN A 52 -16.20 13.64 -5.25
C GLN A 52 -15.08 14.66 -5.50
N ARG A 53 -15.37 15.82 -6.11
CA ARG A 53 -14.36 16.87 -6.36
C ARG A 53 -13.75 17.44 -5.09
N ASN A 54 -14.54 17.49 -4.00
CA ASN A 54 -14.06 17.89 -2.68
C ASN A 54 -13.42 16.73 -1.90
N VAL A 55 -13.48 15.50 -2.42
CA VAL A 55 -12.56 14.45 -2.03
C VAL A 55 -11.22 14.81 -2.65
N LYS A 56 -10.44 15.61 -1.92
CA LYS A 56 -9.00 15.72 -2.14
C LYS A 56 -8.51 14.29 -2.37
N LEU A 57 -7.89 14.02 -3.51
CA LEU A 57 -7.08 12.83 -3.70
C LEU A 57 -6.03 12.82 -2.57
N THR A 58 -6.35 12.18 -1.45
CA THR A 58 -5.43 11.96 -0.34
C THR A 58 -4.50 10.78 -0.63
N GLY A 59 -4.66 10.13 -1.79
CA GLY A 59 -3.82 9.01 -2.21
C GLY A 59 -2.36 9.36 -2.53
N TYR A 60 -2.04 10.64 -2.73
CA TYR A 60 -0.65 11.11 -2.90
C TYR A 60 -0.43 12.43 -2.18
N LYS A 61 -0.51 12.41 -0.84
CA LYS A 61 0.02 13.49 0.01
C LYS A 61 0.99 12.91 1.02
N HIS A 62 2.25 13.29 0.87
CA HIS A 62 3.43 12.82 1.58
C HIS A 62 3.53 13.28 3.04
N ASP A 63 2.47 13.91 3.58
CA ASP A 63 2.64 14.92 4.63
C ASP A 63 2.06 14.46 5.99
N GLU A 64 1.03 13.59 6.02
CA GLU A 64 0.42 13.13 7.28
C GLU A 64 1.38 12.25 8.12
N TRP A 65 2.19 11.42 7.46
CA TRP A 65 3.15 10.57 8.18
C TRP A 65 4.35 11.37 8.76
N LEU A 66 4.59 12.58 8.23
CA LEU A 66 5.72 13.43 8.62
C LEU A 66 5.45 14.15 9.95
N PHE A 67 4.24 14.66 10.15
CA PHE A 67 3.86 15.38 11.38
C PHE A 67 3.58 14.43 12.56
N ALA A 68 3.05 13.23 12.30
CA ALA A 68 2.87 12.20 13.32
C ALA A 68 4.18 11.71 13.97
N LYS A 69 5.35 12.01 13.37
CA LYS A 69 6.66 11.57 13.86
C LYS A 69 7.44 12.65 14.63
N ILE A 70 6.97 13.90 14.62
CA ILE A 70 7.66 15.03 15.26
C ILE A 70 7.19 15.25 16.71
N GLU A 71 6.01 14.74 17.08
CA GLU A 71 5.38 15.03 18.39
C GLU A 71 5.59 13.98 19.51
N GLU A 72 6.37 12.91 19.32
CA GLU A 72 6.61 11.95 20.41
C GLU A 72 8.04 12.02 20.99
N PRO A 73 8.23 12.61 22.19
CA PRO A 73 9.45 12.42 22.96
C PRO A 73 9.42 11.06 23.66
N LYS A 74 10.43 10.22 23.39
CA LYS A 74 10.69 8.96 24.10
C LYS A 74 11.18 9.23 25.52
N GLY A 75 10.43 8.76 26.52
CA GLY A 75 10.87 8.71 27.92
C GLY A 75 10.75 7.30 28.49
N ARG A 76 11.84 6.52 28.48
CA ARG A 76 11.92 5.25 29.19
C ARG A 76 12.38 5.54 30.62
N GLN A 77 11.53 5.28 31.61
CA GLN A 77 11.93 5.31 33.02
C GLN A 77 11.68 3.94 33.65
N PHE A 78 12.79 3.27 33.98
CA PHE A 78 12.82 2.07 34.80
C PHE A 78 12.85 2.52 36.26
N PHE A 79 11.94 2.02 37.09
CA PHE A 79 12.09 2.07 38.53
C PHE A 79 11.77 0.70 39.12
N LEU A 80 12.84 0.02 39.56
CA LEU A 80 12.77 -1.16 40.42
C LEU A 80 13.05 -0.68 41.84
N GLY A 81 12.21 -1.08 42.80
CA GLY A 81 12.57 -1.11 44.21
C GLY A 81 11.43 -0.76 45.18
N ARG A 82 10.99 -1.75 45.95
CA ARG A 82 11.27 -1.81 47.40
C ARG A 82 10.87 -3.18 47.93
N ASP A 83 11.90 -3.94 48.29
CA ASP A 83 11.80 -5.20 49.00
C ASP A 83 11.39 -4.99 50.47
N SER A 84 10.98 -6.10 51.10
CA SER A 84 10.85 -6.34 52.55
C SER A 84 9.48 -6.79 53.08
N ILE A 85 8.61 -7.41 52.28
CA ILE A 85 7.53 -8.31 52.77
C ILE A 85 7.39 -9.60 51.91
N LYS A 86 8.18 -9.75 50.84
CA LYS A 86 7.96 -10.77 49.78
C LYS A 86 8.48 -12.19 50.08
N LEU A 87 9.39 -12.38 51.03
CA LEU A 87 10.10 -13.66 51.19
C LEU A 87 9.26 -14.79 51.81
N LEU A 88 8.22 -14.48 52.60
CA LEU A 88 7.36 -15.50 53.22
C LEU A 88 6.12 -15.87 52.37
N MET A 89 5.62 -14.95 51.53
CA MET A 89 4.55 -15.28 50.57
C MET A 89 5.07 -16.03 49.33
N GLN A 90 6.35 -15.90 48.97
CA GLN A 90 6.94 -16.51 47.78
C GLN A 90 7.03 -18.05 47.84
N LEU A 91 7.24 -18.64 49.02
CA LEU A 91 7.32 -20.10 49.18
C LEU A 91 5.95 -20.79 49.20
N ALA A 92 4.93 -20.17 49.81
CA ALA A 92 3.57 -20.69 49.78
C ALA A 92 2.93 -20.50 48.40
N ALA A 93 3.16 -19.34 47.77
CA ALA A 93 2.72 -19.08 46.41
C ALA A 93 3.42 -19.99 45.40
N SER A 94 4.69 -20.37 45.58
CA SER A 94 5.37 -21.26 44.63
C SER A 94 4.77 -22.67 44.63
N VAL A 95 4.44 -23.23 45.79
CA VAL A 95 3.79 -24.56 45.86
C VAL A 95 2.39 -24.53 45.27
N ILE A 96 1.60 -23.49 45.57
CA ILE A 96 0.24 -23.30 45.02
C ILE A 96 0.29 -22.97 43.51
N LEU A 97 1.25 -22.17 43.04
CA LEU A 97 1.44 -21.85 41.62
C LEU A 97 1.98 -23.04 40.83
N VAL A 98 2.84 -23.86 41.42
CA VAL A 98 3.36 -25.06 40.74
C VAL A 98 2.27 -26.12 40.66
N THR A 99 1.58 -26.42 41.76
CA THR A 99 0.51 -27.44 41.76
C THR A 99 -0.74 -26.95 41.04
N GLY A 100 -1.19 -25.73 41.33
CA GLY A 100 -2.32 -25.08 40.67
C GLY A 100 -2.03 -24.74 39.21
N GLY A 101 -0.84 -24.23 38.89
CA GLY A 101 -0.42 -23.95 37.52
C GLY A 101 -0.15 -25.21 36.69
N PHE A 102 0.26 -26.32 37.30
CA PHE A 102 0.33 -27.62 36.62
C PHE A 102 -1.06 -28.20 36.35
N TRP A 103 -2.00 -28.08 37.30
CA TRP A 103 -3.37 -28.58 37.14
C TRP A 103 -4.22 -27.71 36.18
N LEU A 104 -4.03 -26.39 36.19
CA LEU A 104 -4.60 -25.46 35.20
C LEU A 104 -3.87 -25.53 33.85
N GLY A 105 -2.55 -25.72 33.84
CA GLY A 105 -1.71 -25.79 32.65
C GLY A 105 -1.89 -27.07 31.84
N THR A 106 -2.29 -28.17 32.47
CA THR A 106 -2.68 -29.42 31.79
C THR A 106 -4.12 -29.39 31.28
N ARG A 107 -4.93 -28.41 31.72
CA ARG A 107 -6.29 -28.13 31.22
C ARG A 107 -6.35 -26.80 30.46
N ASN A 108 -5.31 -26.46 29.71
CA ASN A 108 -5.15 -25.12 29.16
C ASN A 108 -5.84 -24.97 27.77
N PRO A 109 -7.06 -24.41 27.67
CA PRO A 109 -7.65 -24.04 26.37
C PRO A 109 -6.84 -22.94 25.67
N PHE A 110 -5.93 -22.25 26.37
CA PHE A 110 -5.06 -21.21 25.83
C PHE A 110 -3.94 -21.77 24.92
N ALA A 111 -3.47 -23.00 25.17
CA ALA A 111 -2.54 -23.68 24.26
C ALA A 111 -3.23 -24.12 22.96
N SER A 112 -4.54 -24.37 23.00
CA SER A 112 -5.34 -24.68 21.81
C SER A 112 -5.54 -23.43 20.93
N SER A 113 -5.81 -22.26 21.53
CA SER A 113 -6.02 -21.00 20.79
C SER A 113 -4.79 -20.55 19.99
N THR A 114 -3.59 -20.56 20.57
CA THR A 114 -2.35 -20.16 19.87
C THR A 114 -2.02 -21.10 18.71
N ASN A 115 -2.29 -22.41 18.86
CA ASN A 115 -2.05 -23.38 17.80
C ASN A 115 -3.01 -23.19 16.61
N HIS A 116 -4.27 -22.82 16.86
CA HIS A 116 -5.24 -22.51 15.80
C HIS A 116 -4.89 -21.22 15.04
N GLU A 117 -4.43 -20.17 15.73
CA GLU A 117 -4.02 -18.91 15.10
C GLU A 117 -2.78 -19.09 14.22
N VAL A 118 -1.77 -19.81 14.70
CA VAL A 118 -0.56 -20.12 13.91
C VAL A 118 -0.88 -21.03 12.73
N ALA A 119 -1.81 -21.97 12.87
CA ALA A 119 -2.27 -22.81 11.76
C ALA A 119 -3.01 -22.00 10.69
N ALA A 120 -3.89 -21.08 11.08
CA ALA A 120 -4.58 -20.18 10.16
C ALA A 120 -3.60 -19.25 9.42
N LEU A 121 -2.62 -18.66 10.12
CA LEU A 121 -1.57 -17.84 9.50
C LEU A 121 -0.73 -18.62 8.48
N ARG A 122 -0.41 -19.89 8.77
CA ARG A 122 0.31 -20.76 7.83
C ARG A 122 -0.54 -21.07 6.60
N GLN A 123 -1.85 -21.26 6.77
CA GLN A 123 -2.77 -21.48 5.66
C GLN A 123 -2.87 -20.24 4.76
N ASP A 124 -3.04 -19.05 5.35
CA ASP A 124 -3.08 -17.77 4.63
C ASP A 124 -1.78 -17.56 3.82
N LEU A 125 -0.62 -17.86 4.41
CA LEU A 125 0.68 -17.81 3.71
C LEU A 125 0.77 -18.80 2.55
N GLN A 126 0.24 -20.01 2.71
CA GLN A 126 0.25 -21.01 1.64
C GLN A 126 -0.64 -20.59 0.47
N GLU A 127 -1.80 -20.02 0.75
CA GLU A 127 -2.69 -19.45 -0.27
C GLU A 127 -2.03 -18.27 -0.98
N PHE A 128 -1.43 -17.35 -0.21
CA PHE A 128 -0.68 -16.22 -0.74
C PHE A 128 0.44 -16.68 -1.69
N LYS A 129 1.25 -17.65 -1.26
CA LYS A 129 2.29 -18.26 -2.09
C LYS A 129 1.74 -18.96 -3.31
N LYS A 130 0.64 -19.71 -3.16
CA LYS A 130 0.04 -20.46 -4.26
C LYS A 130 -0.34 -19.48 -5.36
N VAL A 131 -1.11 -18.44 -5.04
CA VAL A 131 -1.64 -17.48 -6.01
C VAL A 131 -0.54 -16.61 -6.65
N LEU A 132 0.53 -16.30 -5.92
CA LEU A 132 1.64 -15.46 -6.41
C LEU A 132 2.85 -16.25 -6.91
N SER A 133 2.81 -17.58 -6.87
CA SER A 133 3.89 -18.40 -7.41
C SER A 133 3.98 -18.22 -8.93
N PRO A 134 5.19 -18.27 -9.52
CA PRO A 134 5.35 -18.16 -10.97
C PRO A 134 4.50 -19.16 -11.76
N GLN A 135 4.32 -20.37 -11.21
CA GLN A 135 3.55 -21.46 -11.79
C GLN A 135 2.02 -21.23 -11.73
N ALA A 136 1.54 -20.36 -10.85
CA ALA A 136 0.12 -20.06 -10.74
C ALA A 136 -0.36 -18.97 -11.70
N SER A 137 0.54 -18.36 -12.45
CA SER A 137 0.19 -17.37 -13.48
C SER A 137 -0.75 -17.94 -14.56
N GLU A 138 -0.71 -19.25 -14.80
CA GLU A 138 -1.60 -19.97 -15.72
C GLU A 138 -2.98 -20.30 -15.12
N SER A 139 -3.08 -20.39 -13.78
CA SER A 139 -4.30 -20.85 -13.08
C SER A 139 -5.06 -19.75 -12.34
N SER A 140 -4.47 -18.56 -12.18
CA SER A 140 -5.06 -17.43 -11.44
C SER A 140 -5.06 -16.16 -12.29
N THR A 141 -6.12 -15.36 -12.22
CA THR A 141 -6.21 -14.09 -12.97
C THR A 141 -5.35 -12.99 -12.31
N ALA A 142 -4.93 -11.99 -13.09
CA ALA A 142 -4.19 -10.84 -12.55
C ALA A 142 -4.97 -10.10 -11.46
N ALA A 143 -6.30 -9.96 -11.62
CA ALA A 143 -7.15 -9.34 -10.61
C ALA A 143 -7.13 -10.10 -9.28
N ALA A 144 -7.23 -11.44 -9.32
CA ALA A 144 -7.13 -12.27 -8.13
C ALA A 144 -5.76 -12.13 -7.44
N ARG A 145 -4.66 -12.10 -8.23
CA ARG A 145 -3.32 -11.88 -7.69
C ARG A 145 -3.14 -10.50 -7.06
N ILE A 146 -3.68 -9.43 -7.67
CA ILE A 146 -3.67 -8.07 -7.09
C ILE A 146 -4.43 -8.05 -5.76
N GLN A 147 -5.59 -8.70 -5.70
CA GLN A 147 -6.39 -8.78 -4.47
C GLN A 147 -5.59 -9.46 -3.36
N VAL A 148 -4.99 -10.62 -3.65
CA VAL A 148 -4.16 -11.37 -2.70
C VAL A 148 -2.97 -10.53 -2.22
N VAL A 149 -2.27 -9.84 -3.12
CA VAL A 149 -1.17 -8.91 -2.77
C VAL A 149 -1.63 -7.85 -1.78
N LYS A 150 -2.80 -7.23 -2.01
CA LYS A 150 -3.33 -6.16 -1.15
C LYS A 150 -3.82 -6.66 0.21
N GLU A 151 -4.37 -7.87 0.27
CA GLU A 151 -4.91 -8.47 1.50
C GLU A 151 -3.83 -9.11 2.38
N GLY A 152 -2.84 -9.77 1.76
CA GLY A 152 -1.79 -10.51 2.48
C GLY A 152 -0.96 -9.65 3.43
N VAL A 153 -0.85 -8.35 3.14
CA VAL A 153 -0.11 -7.40 4.01
C VAL A 153 -0.82 -7.15 5.34
N ARG A 154 -2.15 -7.32 5.42
CA ARG A 154 -2.93 -6.95 6.60
C ARG A 154 -2.98 -8.02 7.70
N LYS A 155 -2.61 -9.26 7.41
CA LYS A 155 -2.97 -10.42 8.25
C LYS A 155 -1.81 -11.22 8.85
N THR A 156 -0.55 -10.97 8.46
CA THR A 156 0.51 -11.97 8.72
C THR A 156 1.71 -11.42 9.50
N SER A 157 2.12 -12.13 10.55
CA SER A 157 3.33 -11.88 11.37
C SER A 157 4.60 -12.60 10.86
N ALA A 158 4.50 -13.32 9.73
CA ALA A 158 5.64 -13.97 9.06
C ALA A 158 6.30 -13.03 8.03
N ASP A 159 6.79 -11.88 8.52
CA ASP A 159 7.18 -10.73 7.70
C ASP A 159 8.17 -11.06 6.59
N LYS A 160 9.21 -11.86 6.87
CA LYS A 160 10.27 -12.14 5.89
C LYS A 160 9.78 -12.97 4.70
N GLU A 161 8.88 -13.91 4.94
CA GLU A 161 8.41 -14.82 3.91
C GLU A 161 7.39 -14.14 3.00
N VAL A 162 6.49 -13.34 3.59
CA VAL A 162 5.57 -12.46 2.82
C VAL A 162 6.36 -11.48 1.97
N VAL A 163 7.37 -10.83 2.55
CA VAL A 163 8.25 -9.89 1.84
C VAL A 163 8.93 -10.57 0.66
N GLN A 164 9.45 -11.79 0.82
CA GLN A 164 10.10 -12.50 -0.29
C GLN A 164 9.12 -12.81 -1.43
N VAL A 165 7.89 -13.22 -1.10
CA VAL A 165 6.86 -13.48 -2.11
C VAL A 165 6.47 -12.19 -2.83
N LEU A 166 6.33 -11.08 -2.12
CA LEU A 166 6.06 -9.77 -2.73
C LEU A 166 7.22 -9.29 -3.60
N ILE A 167 8.48 -9.50 -3.19
CA ILE A 167 9.65 -9.18 -4.02
C ILE A 167 9.63 -10.00 -5.31
N ASN A 168 9.28 -11.29 -5.23
CA ASN A 168 9.16 -12.14 -6.41
C ASN A 168 8.02 -11.65 -7.33
N ALA A 169 6.86 -11.32 -6.77
CA ALA A 169 5.73 -10.78 -7.54
C ALA A 169 6.09 -9.44 -8.22
N MET A 170 6.73 -8.52 -7.48
CA MET A 170 7.23 -7.25 -8.00
C MET A 170 8.20 -7.45 -9.18
N ASN A 171 9.05 -8.47 -9.12
CA ASN A 171 10.08 -8.67 -10.13
C ASN A 171 9.63 -9.48 -11.35
N PHE A 172 8.80 -10.49 -11.13
CA PHE A 172 8.61 -11.56 -12.11
C PHE A 172 7.15 -11.83 -12.45
N ASP A 173 6.16 -11.18 -11.81
CA ASP A 173 4.77 -11.37 -12.24
C ASP A 173 4.61 -10.92 -13.70
N PRO A 174 3.98 -11.74 -14.57
CA PRO A 174 3.83 -11.39 -15.98
C PRO A 174 2.98 -10.13 -16.18
N ASN A 175 2.07 -9.82 -15.26
CA ASN A 175 1.19 -8.66 -15.37
C ASN A 175 1.79 -7.44 -14.64
N VAL A 176 1.95 -6.34 -15.37
CA VAL A 176 2.49 -5.06 -14.88
C VAL A 176 1.73 -4.54 -13.64
N ASN A 177 0.41 -4.66 -13.62
CA ASN A 177 -0.41 -4.16 -12.52
C ASN A 177 -0.22 -4.98 -11.24
N VAL A 178 0.08 -6.27 -11.35
CA VAL A 178 0.46 -7.09 -10.18
C VAL A 178 1.83 -6.65 -9.66
N ARG A 179 2.79 -6.39 -10.56
CA ARG A 179 4.12 -5.86 -10.17
C ARG A 179 4.00 -4.52 -9.43
N LEU A 180 3.16 -3.61 -9.92
CA LEU A 180 2.87 -2.33 -9.26
C LEU A 180 2.22 -2.52 -7.88
N ALA A 181 1.19 -3.37 -7.79
CA ALA A 181 0.55 -3.66 -6.51
C ALA A 181 1.54 -4.26 -5.49
N ALA A 182 2.48 -5.09 -5.95
CA ALA A 182 3.53 -5.67 -5.11
C ALA A 182 4.55 -4.60 -4.67
N CYS A 183 4.98 -3.70 -5.57
CA CYS A 183 5.79 -2.53 -5.25
C CYS A 183 5.17 -1.70 -4.11
N GLU A 184 3.88 -1.36 -4.24
CA GLU A 184 3.13 -0.58 -3.25
C GLU A 184 3.00 -1.31 -1.91
N SER A 185 2.68 -2.61 -1.97
CA SER A 185 2.50 -3.45 -0.78
C SER A 185 3.79 -3.61 0.03
N LEU A 186 4.94 -3.71 -0.65
CA LEU A 186 6.25 -3.75 -0.01
C LEU A 186 6.56 -2.49 0.81
N PHE A 187 5.93 -1.35 0.52
CA PHE A 187 6.22 -0.08 1.20
C PHE A 187 5.85 -0.13 2.69
N GLN A 188 4.91 -1.00 3.07
CA GLN A 188 4.55 -1.23 4.47
C GLN A 188 5.71 -1.86 5.26
N TYR A 189 6.58 -2.60 4.57
CA TYR A 189 7.77 -3.26 5.12
C TYR A 189 9.06 -2.45 4.94
N ARG A 190 8.99 -1.17 4.59
CA ARG A 190 10.14 -0.26 4.36
C ARG A 190 11.15 -0.11 5.51
N HIS A 191 10.79 -0.56 6.70
CA HIS A 191 11.66 -0.60 7.86
C HIS A 191 12.69 -1.74 7.79
N LEU A 192 12.41 -2.77 6.97
CA LEU A 192 13.32 -3.88 6.74
C LEU A 192 14.37 -3.50 5.68
N PRO A 193 15.68 -3.61 5.99
CA PRO A 193 16.74 -3.28 5.03
C PRO A 193 16.64 -4.06 3.72
N MET A 194 16.20 -5.33 3.78
CA MET A 194 16.03 -6.17 2.59
C MET A 194 15.03 -5.60 1.58
N VAL A 195 14.03 -4.85 2.03
CA VAL A 195 13.03 -4.24 1.15
C VAL A 195 13.61 -3.05 0.40
N ARG A 196 14.41 -2.22 1.10
CA ARG A 196 15.13 -1.09 0.50
C ARG A 196 16.10 -1.59 -0.58
N GLU A 197 16.89 -2.62 -0.24
CA GLU A 197 17.78 -3.27 -1.19
C GLU A 197 17.00 -3.84 -2.38
N ALA A 198 15.88 -4.52 -2.13
CA ALA A 198 15.04 -5.06 -3.19
C ALA A 198 14.55 -3.97 -4.17
N TYR A 199 14.15 -2.78 -3.70
CA TYR A 199 13.78 -1.69 -4.60
C TYR A 199 14.94 -1.22 -5.49
N ILE A 200 16.14 -1.10 -4.93
CA ILE A 200 17.35 -0.71 -5.68
C ILE A 200 17.66 -1.75 -6.76
N GLN A 201 17.68 -3.04 -6.39
CA GLN A 201 17.95 -4.14 -7.31
C GLN A 201 16.86 -4.26 -8.38
N SER A 202 15.60 -4.07 -8.01
CA SER A 202 14.47 -4.15 -8.95
C SER A 202 14.54 -3.05 -10.00
N LEU A 203 14.99 -1.84 -9.63
CA LEU A 203 15.16 -0.74 -10.59
C LEU A 203 16.17 -1.06 -11.70
N GLN A 204 17.13 -1.97 -11.46
CA GLN A 204 18.08 -2.42 -12.49
C GLN A 204 17.40 -3.20 -13.61
N ILE A 205 16.48 -4.09 -13.22
CA ILE A 205 15.93 -5.13 -14.08
C ILE A 205 14.56 -4.78 -14.66
N GLN A 206 13.80 -3.89 -14.01
CA GLN A 206 12.47 -3.51 -14.50
C GLN A 206 12.58 -2.72 -15.80
N THR A 207 11.79 -3.14 -16.79
CA THR A 207 11.74 -2.54 -18.13
C THR A 207 10.47 -1.70 -18.35
N ASP A 208 9.40 -1.99 -17.61
CA ASP A 208 8.14 -1.25 -17.73
C ASP A 208 8.26 0.17 -17.15
N PRO A 209 7.93 1.23 -17.93
CA PRO A 209 8.07 2.62 -17.48
C PRO A 209 7.26 2.96 -16.23
N ASN A 210 6.06 2.37 -16.05
CA ASN A 210 5.23 2.66 -14.88
C ASN A 210 5.85 2.06 -13.62
N VAL A 211 6.39 0.83 -13.71
CA VAL A 211 7.10 0.19 -12.60
C VAL A 211 8.40 0.94 -12.29
N GLN A 212 9.15 1.39 -13.30
CA GLN A 212 10.34 2.22 -13.12
C GLN A 212 10.01 3.53 -12.40
N ALA A 213 8.92 4.21 -12.81
CA ALA A 213 8.47 5.45 -12.17
C ALA A 213 8.13 5.23 -10.69
N MET A 214 7.31 4.20 -10.40
CA MET A 214 6.94 3.84 -9.03
C MET A 214 8.17 3.55 -8.15
N LEU A 215 9.13 2.78 -8.67
CA LEU A 215 10.36 2.47 -7.94
C LEU A 215 11.18 3.74 -7.64
N ILE A 216 11.33 4.65 -8.60
CA ILE A 216 12.02 5.93 -8.37
C ILE A 216 11.30 6.74 -7.30
N ASP A 217 9.97 6.85 -7.38
CA ASP A 217 9.16 7.61 -6.41
C ASP A 217 9.27 7.02 -5.01
N ILE A 218 9.27 5.69 -4.88
CA ILE A 218 9.49 5.00 -3.60
C ILE A 218 10.89 5.30 -3.05
N LEU A 219 11.94 5.18 -3.86
CA LEU A 219 13.31 5.41 -3.40
C LEU A 219 13.52 6.86 -2.92
N VAL A 220 12.88 7.83 -3.59
CA VAL A 220 12.83 9.23 -3.16
C VAL A 220 12.07 9.37 -1.83
N ALA A 221 10.88 8.76 -1.71
CA ALA A 221 10.07 8.79 -0.50
C ALA A 221 10.81 8.21 0.72
N LEU A 222 11.59 7.16 0.50
CA LEU A 222 12.40 6.50 1.52
C LEU A 222 13.70 7.24 1.82
N LYS A 223 14.03 8.29 1.06
CA LYS A 223 15.31 9.02 1.08
C LYS A 223 16.51 8.07 0.95
N GLU A 224 16.39 7.07 0.07
CA GLU A 224 17.36 5.99 -0.03
C GLU A 224 18.60 6.42 -0.83
N LYS A 225 19.58 6.98 -0.12
CA LYS A 225 20.81 7.50 -0.74
C LYS A 225 21.64 6.43 -1.46
N GLN A 226 21.54 5.18 -1.03
CA GLN A 226 22.24 4.06 -1.68
C GLN A 226 21.75 3.83 -3.12
N ALA A 227 20.56 4.33 -3.47
CA ALA A 227 20.00 4.20 -4.81
C ALA A 227 20.59 5.19 -5.83
N VAL A 228 21.31 6.25 -5.40
CA VAL A 228 21.75 7.35 -6.28
C VAL A 228 22.52 6.83 -7.49
N ASP A 229 23.46 5.91 -7.28
CA ASP A 229 24.27 5.35 -8.37
C ASP A 229 23.41 4.54 -9.34
N GLN A 230 22.41 3.84 -8.81
CA GLN A 230 21.49 3.06 -9.63
C GLN A 230 20.56 3.95 -10.46
N VAL A 231 20.04 5.03 -9.87
CA VAL A 231 19.21 6.02 -10.58
C VAL A 231 20.04 6.76 -11.63
N LYS A 232 21.31 7.10 -11.35
CA LYS A 232 22.25 7.66 -12.33
C LYS A 232 22.45 6.72 -13.53
N LYS A 233 22.76 5.45 -13.27
CA LYS A 233 22.91 4.43 -14.32
C LYS A 233 21.65 4.29 -15.17
N LEU A 234 20.47 4.32 -14.56
CA LEU A 234 19.19 4.29 -15.29
C LEU A 234 19.07 5.51 -16.22
N SER A 235 19.32 6.72 -15.72
CA SER A 235 19.17 7.98 -16.48
C SER A 235 20.07 8.06 -17.74
N GLN A 236 21.12 7.25 -17.79
CA GLN A 236 22.09 7.18 -18.89
C GLN A 236 21.75 6.13 -19.95
N LYS A 237 20.71 5.29 -19.76
CA LYS A 237 20.29 4.31 -20.76
C LYS A 237 19.81 5.02 -22.04
N GLN A 238 20.34 4.61 -23.20
CA GLN A 238 20.09 5.26 -24.50
C GLN A 238 18.60 5.26 -24.90
N ASN A 239 17.90 4.16 -24.63
CA ASN A 239 16.49 3.96 -25.00
C ASN A 239 15.53 4.18 -23.82
N LEU A 240 15.91 4.99 -22.84
CA LEU A 240 15.03 5.30 -21.71
C LEU A 240 13.94 6.29 -22.14
N GLN A 241 12.69 6.02 -21.76
CA GLN A 241 11.57 6.92 -22.02
C GLN A 241 11.84 8.33 -21.42
N PRO A 242 11.57 9.44 -22.15
CA PRO A 242 11.93 10.79 -21.72
C PRO A 242 11.40 11.20 -20.34
N THR A 243 10.16 10.81 -20.03
CA THR A 243 9.51 11.05 -18.73
C THR A 243 10.24 10.36 -17.58
N ILE A 244 10.70 9.13 -17.79
CA ILE A 244 11.47 8.36 -16.79
C ILE A 244 12.87 8.96 -16.62
N LYS A 245 13.48 9.42 -17.71
CA LYS A 245 14.78 10.11 -17.64
C LYS A 245 14.69 11.38 -16.80
N LEU A 246 13.67 12.20 -17.02
CA LEU A 246 13.42 13.41 -16.24
C LEU A 246 13.20 13.09 -14.75
N LYS A 247 12.35 12.09 -14.46
CA LYS A 247 12.07 11.64 -13.09
C LYS A 247 13.34 11.14 -12.40
N ALA A 248 14.19 10.37 -13.09
CA ALA A 248 15.47 9.92 -12.56
C ALA A 248 16.41 11.10 -12.25
N GLN A 249 16.49 12.11 -13.11
CA GLN A 249 17.30 13.31 -12.88
C GLN A 249 16.81 14.11 -11.66
N GLN A 250 15.50 14.27 -11.51
CA GLN A 250 14.89 14.91 -10.35
C GLN A 250 15.21 14.12 -9.07
N ALA A 251 15.05 12.80 -9.09
CA ALA A 251 15.34 11.93 -7.96
C ALA A 251 16.80 12.02 -7.51
N ILE A 252 17.76 12.08 -8.44
CA ILE A 252 19.18 12.28 -8.12
C ILE A 252 19.39 13.58 -7.34
N GLY A 253 18.75 14.68 -7.76
CA GLY A 253 18.84 15.96 -7.07
C GLY A 253 18.28 15.93 -5.64
N ILE A 254 17.24 15.13 -5.38
CA ILE A 254 16.62 15.00 -4.06
C ILE A 254 17.41 14.08 -3.12
N LEU A 255 18.08 13.06 -3.67
CA LEU A 255 18.74 12.01 -2.89
C LEU A 255 20.18 12.33 -2.46
N ILE A 256 20.80 13.37 -3.03
CA ILE A 256 22.18 13.79 -2.68
C ILE A 256 22.17 14.62 -1.40
#